data_AF-A0A016W116-F1
#
_entry.id   AF-A0A016W116-F1
#
_cell.length_a   1.000
_cell.length_b   1.000
_cell.length_c   1.000
_cell.angle_alpha   90.00
_cell.angle_beta   90.00
_cell.angle_gamma   90.00
#
_symmetry.space_group_name_H-M   'P 1'
#
loop_
_entity.id
_entity.type
_entity.pdbx_description
1 polymer ?
#
loop_
_entity_poly.entity_id
_entity_poly.type
_entity_poly.pdbx_seq_one_letter_code
_entity_poly.pdbx_strand_id
1 'polypeptide(L)'
;MKFSFQQLKTQRDKIKQFIRRKEKCMERERELARQLINEGRKDRALLLLKKKRYQENVIEQTLRQLDNIDRMVHDLEFAEIQQRVVDGLRQGNDALKKMNAIFDIDEIEKLMEETKEAAEYQEEISALLSGQLSTADVQEAEQELEQLLASQISDIKLPDAPTHDLPEVQREKAPLSKKREAVAMEV
;
A
#
# COMPACT_ATOMS: atom_id res chain seq x y z
N MET A 1 -8.60 25.14 0.81
CA MET A 1 -7.74 24.42 -0.16
C MET A 1 -8.21 24.53 -1.62
N LYS A 2 -9.48 24.24 -1.96
CA LYS A 2 -9.95 24.31 -3.36
C LYS A 2 -9.75 25.68 -4.04
N PHE A 3 -9.88 26.77 -3.30
CA PHE A 3 -9.67 28.13 -3.81
C PHE A 3 -8.20 28.41 -4.17
N SER A 4 -7.23 27.98 -3.35
CA SER A 4 -5.80 28.15 -3.63
C SER A 4 -5.33 27.30 -4.81
N PHE A 5 -5.88 26.10 -4.98
CA PHE A 5 -5.61 25.24 -6.12
C PHE A 5 -6.07 25.86 -7.45
N GLN A 6 -7.26 26.46 -7.49
CA GLN A 6 -7.76 27.15 -8.68
C GLN A 6 -6.93 28.39 -9.02
N GLN A 7 -6.44 29.11 -8.00
CA GLN A 7 -5.54 30.24 -8.19
C GLN A 7 -4.19 29.82 -8.80
N LEU A 8 -3.59 28.73 -8.32
CA LEU A 8 -2.35 28.18 -8.88
C LEU A 8 -2.52 27.72 -10.34
N LYS A 9 -3.63 27.07 -10.67
CA LYS A 9 -3.96 26.72 -12.07
C LYS A 9 -4.06 27.97 -12.96
N THR A 10 -4.75 29.00 -12.47
CA THR A 10 -4.87 30.28 -13.20
C THR A 10 -3.51 30.96 -13.38
N GLN A 11 -2.65 30.94 -12.37
CA GLN A 11 -1.27 31.44 -12.42
C GLN A 11 -0.44 30.69 -13.47
N ARG A 12 -0.49 29.35 -13.45
CA ARG A 12 0.16 28.47 -14.44
C ARG A 12 -0.26 28.84 -15.86
N ASP A 13 -1.56 29.00 -16.11
CA ASP A 13 -2.07 29.31 -17.44
C ASP A 13 -1.64 30.70 -17.91
N LYS A 14 -1.63 31.70 -17.02
CA LYS A 14 -1.09 33.04 -17.30
C LYS A 14 0.40 32.99 -17.65
N ILE A 15 1.18 32.19 -16.94
CA ILE A 15 2.61 32.01 -17.21
C ILE A 15 2.83 31.36 -18.58
N LYS A 16 2.09 30.29 -18.90
CA LYS A 16 2.13 29.64 -20.23
C LYS A 16 1.77 30.62 -21.34
N GLN A 17 0.74 31.46 -21.12
CA GLN A 17 0.36 32.49 -22.09
C GLN A 17 1.46 33.56 -22.25
N PHE A 18 2.11 33.97 -21.16
CA PHE A 18 3.22 34.92 -21.19
C PHE A 18 4.40 34.37 -22.00
N ILE A 19 4.79 33.11 -21.78
CA ILE A 19 5.85 32.42 -22.54
C ILE A 19 5.53 32.45 -24.04
N ARG A 20 4.33 32.00 -24.44
CA ARG A 20 3.92 31.99 -25.86
C ARG A 20 3.95 33.38 -26.50
N ARG A 21 3.53 34.42 -25.77
CA ARG A 21 3.60 35.81 -26.26
C ARG A 21 5.05 36.26 -26.47
N LYS A 22 5.95 35.90 -25.55
CA LYS A 22 7.38 36.24 -25.63
C LYS A 22 8.08 35.50 -26.77
N GLU A 23 7.81 34.20 -26.96
CA GLU A 23 8.30 33.42 -28.09
C GLU A 23 7.90 34.05 -29.43
N LYS A 24 6.64 34.45 -29.58
CA LYS A 24 6.16 35.15 -30.79
C LYS A 24 6.83 36.52 -31.00
N CYS A 25 7.26 37.20 -29.93
CA CYS A 25 8.05 38.42 -30.05
C CYS A 25 9.49 38.12 -30.48
N MET A 26 10.12 37.08 -29.93
CA MET A 26 11.48 36.67 -30.32
C MET A 26 11.58 36.27 -31.79
N GLU A 27 10.58 35.56 -32.33
CA GLU A 27 10.57 35.21 -33.76
C GLU A 27 10.49 36.46 -34.65
N ARG A 28 9.66 37.44 -34.29
CA ARG A 28 9.61 38.74 -34.99
C ARG A 28 10.94 39.50 -34.90
N GLU A 29 11.57 39.51 -33.73
CA GLU A 29 12.89 40.13 -33.55
C GLU A 29 13.98 39.41 -34.39
N ARG A 30 13.86 38.09 -34.56
CA ARG A 30 14.75 37.30 -35.42
C ARG A 30 14.59 37.64 -36.90
N GLU A 31 13.35 37.79 -37.37
CA GLU A 31 13.05 38.21 -38.75
C GLU A 31 13.57 39.63 -39.02
N LEU A 32 13.32 40.57 -38.10
CA LEU A 32 13.84 41.94 -38.19
C LEU A 32 15.37 41.97 -38.18
N ALA A 33 16.02 41.14 -37.36
CA ALA A 33 17.47 41.03 -37.35
C ALA A 33 18.01 40.51 -38.69
N ARG A 34 17.34 39.55 -39.34
CA ARG A 34 17.70 39.07 -40.69
C ARG A 34 17.57 40.18 -41.73
N GLN A 35 16.48 40.95 -41.69
CA GLN A 35 16.28 42.09 -42.60
C GLN A 35 17.39 43.14 -42.44
N LEU A 36 17.72 43.52 -41.20
CA LEU A 36 18.78 44.49 -40.92
C LEU A 36 20.18 44.01 -41.35
N ILE A 37 20.44 42.70 -41.32
CA ILE A 37 21.69 42.12 -41.86
C ILE A 37 21.73 42.30 -43.39
N ASN A 38 20.62 42.04 -44.08
CA ASN A 38 20.51 42.22 -45.53
C ASN A 38 20.66 43.69 -45.94
N GLU A 39 20.18 44.62 -45.11
CA GLU A 39 20.36 46.08 -45.29
C GLU A 39 21.78 46.58 -44.94
N GLY A 40 22.70 45.70 -44.51
CA GLY A 40 24.07 46.06 -44.13
C GLY A 40 24.21 46.71 -42.74
N ARG A 41 23.14 46.76 -41.95
CA ARG A 41 23.08 47.48 -40.66
C ARG A 41 23.42 46.57 -39.48
N LYS A 42 24.67 46.10 -39.45
CA LYS A 42 25.16 45.09 -38.51
C LYS A 42 25.00 45.48 -37.03
N ASP A 43 25.24 46.73 -36.66
CA ASP A 43 25.16 47.17 -35.26
C ASP A 43 23.73 47.09 -34.70
N ARG A 44 22.74 47.43 -35.53
CA ARG A 44 21.32 47.33 -35.13
C ARG A 44 20.86 45.88 -35.06
N ALA A 45 21.32 45.02 -35.97
CA ALA A 45 21.06 43.59 -35.90
C ALA A 45 21.66 42.97 -34.63
N LEU A 46 22.90 43.35 -34.25
CA LEU A 46 23.54 42.87 -33.03
C LEU A 46 22.75 43.28 -31.78
N LEU A 47 22.23 44.51 -31.73
CA LEU A 47 21.38 44.97 -30.63
C LEU A 47 20.11 44.14 -30.49
N LEU A 48 19.43 43.83 -31.60
CA LEU A 48 18.24 42.96 -31.58
C LEU A 48 18.57 41.55 -31.12
N LEU A 49 19.70 40.98 -31.55
CA LEU A 49 20.13 39.65 -31.10
C LEU A 49 20.48 39.63 -29.60
N LYS A 50 21.08 40.69 -29.07
CA LYS A 50 21.28 40.85 -27.61
C LYS A 50 19.95 40.92 -26.87
N LYS A 51 18.98 41.67 -27.40
CA LYS A 51 17.62 41.75 -26.84
C LYS A 51 16.92 40.37 -26.86
N LYS A 52 17.05 39.61 -27.96
CA LYS A 52 16.56 38.23 -28.07
C LYS A 52 17.21 37.34 -27.00
N ARG A 53 18.53 37.40 -26.83
CA ARG A 53 19.26 36.61 -25.82
C ARG A 53 18.77 36.89 -24.39
N TYR A 54 18.49 38.16 -24.08
CA TYR A 54 17.89 38.53 -22.80
C TYR A 54 16.49 37.93 -22.63
N GLN A 55 15.66 37.96 -23.69
CA GLN A 55 14.32 37.35 -23.65
C GLN A 55 14.36 35.83 -23.46
N GLU A 56 15.32 35.13 -24.08
CA GLU A 56 15.56 33.70 -23.86
C GLU A 56 15.81 33.41 -22.37
N ASN A 57 16.70 34.18 -21.73
CA ASN A 57 16.99 34.03 -20.31
C ASN A 57 15.74 34.26 -19.43
N VAL A 58 14.92 35.25 -19.78
CA VAL A 58 13.66 35.52 -19.07
C VAL A 58 12.67 34.37 -19.23
N ILE A 59 12.55 33.79 -20.44
CA ILE A 59 11.71 32.62 -20.68
C ILE A 59 12.23 31.44 -19.86
N GLU A 60 13.53 31.20 -19.83
CA GLU A 60 14.13 30.11 -19.04
C GLU A 60 13.84 30.26 -17.54
N GLN A 61 14.00 31.47 -16.99
CA GLN A 61 13.63 31.74 -15.59
C GLN A 61 12.13 31.51 -15.35
N THR A 62 11.29 31.91 -16.30
CA THR A 62 9.83 31.74 -16.22
C THR A 62 9.44 30.26 -16.29
N LEU A 63 10.14 29.44 -17.07
CA LEU A 63 9.95 27.98 -17.11
C LEU A 63 10.29 27.34 -15.76
N ARG A 64 11.37 27.76 -15.10
CA ARG A 64 11.68 27.29 -13.74
C ARG A 64 10.60 27.66 -12.73
N GLN A 65 10.00 28.85 -12.86
CA GLN A 65 8.86 29.26 -12.03
C GLN A 65 7.62 28.40 -12.31
N LEU A 66 7.40 28.01 -13.57
CA LEU A 66 6.31 27.10 -13.94
C LEU A 66 6.49 25.73 -13.27
N ASP A 67 7.70 25.16 -13.31
CA ASP A 67 8.00 23.89 -12.64
C ASP A 67 7.76 23.96 -11.13
N ASN A 68 8.11 25.08 -10.50
CA ASN A 68 7.84 25.29 -9.08
C ASN A 68 6.33 25.31 -8.77
N ILE A 69 5.53 25.93 -9.65
CA ILE A 69 4.07 25.93 -9.50
C ILE A 69 3.50 24.52 -9.65
N ASP A 70 3.99 23.75 -10.61
CA ASP A 70 3.53 22.39 -10.81
C ASP A 70 3.90 21.48 -9.62
N ARG A 71 5.08 21.66 -9.01
CA ARG A 71 5.42 21.01 -7.73
C ARG A 71 4.48 21.39 -6.60
N MET A 72 4.23 22.69 -6.40
CA MET A 72 3.29 23.15 -5.36
C MET A 72 1.87 22.59 -5.56
N VAL A 73 1.44 22.42 -6.81
CA VAL A 73 0.15 21.80 -7.13
C VAL A 73 0.14 20.33 -6.67
N HIS A 74 1.17 19.56 -6.99
CA HIS A 74 1.29 18.17 -6.54
C HIS A 74 1.37 18.05 -5.02
N ASP A 75 2.13 18.92 -4.35
CA ASP A 75 2.25 18.92 -2.89
C ASP A 75 0.89 19.19 -2.23
N LEU A 76 0.09 20.10 -2.80
CA LEU A 76 -1.27 20.37 -2.30
C LEU A 76 -2.24 19.21 -2.55
N GLU A 77 -2.16 18.55 -3.70
CA GLU A 77 -2.97 17.36 -3.99
C GLU A 77 -2.62 16.23 -3.00
N PHE A 78 -1.34 16.05 -2.71
CA PHE A 78 -0.88 15.08 -1.73
C PHE A 78 -1.34 15.44 -0.31
N ALA A 79 -1.23 16.70 0.09
CA ALA A 79 -1.73 17.18 1.38
C ALA A 79 -3.25 16.97 1.54
N GLU A 80 -4.03 17.14 0.46
CA GLU A 80 -5.47 16.83 0.47
C GLU A 80 -5.73 15.33 0.70
N ILE A 81 -4.95 14.45 0.08
CA ILE A 81 -5.04 12.99 0.31
C ILE A 81 -4.67 12.66 1.76
N GLN A 82 -3.56 13.22 2.26
CA GLN A 82 -3.13 13.02 3.65
C GLN A 82 -4.21 13.45 4.63
N GLN A 83 -4.86 14.60 4.40
CA GLN A 83 -5.97 15.05 5.22
C GLN A 83 -7.11 14.02 5.23
N ARG A 84 -7.52 13.50 4.07
CA ARG A 84 -8.58 12.47 3.98
C ARG A 84 -8.21 11.19 4.72
N VAL A 85 -6.95 10.75 4.65
CA VAL A 85 -6.47 9.58 5.39
C VAL A 85 -6.58 9.81 6.89
N VAL A 86 -6.13 10.98 7.38
CA VAL A 86 -6.22 11.33 8.81
C VAL A 86 -7.68 11.40 9.26
N ASP A 87 -8.56 12.01 8.48
CA ASP A 87 -9.99 12.09 8.78
C ASP A 87 -10.62 10.68 8.82
N GLY A 88 -10.25 9.79 7.89
CA GLY A 88 -10.68 8.39 7.89
C GLY A 88 -10.19 7.60 9.10
N LEU A 89 -8.93 7.78 9.50
CA LEU A 89 -8.38 7.18 10.72
C LEU A 89 -9.09 7.70 11.97
N ARG A 90 -9.42 8.99 12.01
CA ARG A 90 -10.18 9.59 13.11
C ARG A 90 -11.57 8.98 13.21
N GLN A 91 -12.27 8.87 12.08
CA GLN A 91 -13.59 8.24 12.04
C GLN A 91 -13.53 6.76 12.44
N GLY A 92 -12.52 6.02 11.99
CA GLY A 92 -12.29 4.63 12.40
C GLY A 92 -12.00 4.50 13.90
N ASN A 93 -11.18 5.38 14.47
CA ASN A 93 -10.92 5.42 15.91
C ASN A 93 -12.19 5.74 16.72
N ASP A 94 -12.98 6.71 16.27
CA ASP A 94 -14.25 7.04 16.93
C ASP A 94 -15.26 5.88 16.84
N ALA A 95 -15.28 5.13 15.73
CA ALA A 95 -16.09 3.92 15.59
C ALA A 95 -15.61 2.80 16.53
N LEU A 96 -14.30 2.58 16.62
CA LEU A 96 -13.71 1.61 17.57
C LEU A 96 -14.02 1.98 19.02
N LYS A 97 -13.93 3.27 19.39
CA LYS A 97 -14.31 3.74 20.72
C LYS A 97 -15.78 3.47 21.04
N LYS A 98 -16.68 3.71 20.08
CA LYS A 98 -18.10 3.41 20.25
C LYS A 98 -18.35 1.92 20.39
N MET A 99 -17.68 1.10 19.58
CA MET A 99 -17.78 -0.36 19.68
C MET A 99 -17.29 -0.85 21.04
N ASN A 100 -16.13 -0.37 21.50
CA ASN A 100 -15.59 -0.66 22.82
C ASN A 100 -16.45 -0.12 23.97
N ALA A 101 -17.31 0.87 23.74
CA ALA A 101 -18.27 1.35 24.73
C ALA A 101 -19.60 0.58 24.70
N ILE A 102 -19.93 -0.09 23.59
CA ILE A 102 -21.11 -0.96 23.49
C ILE A 102 -20.81 -2.31 24.13
N PHE A 103 -19.59 -2.82 23.98
CA PHE A 103 -19.07 -3.90 24.82
C PHE A 103 -18.60 -3.30 26.13
N ASP A 104 -19.54 -2.94 27.01
CA ASP A 104 -19.23 -2.39 28.33
C ASP A 104 -18.24 -3.31 29.05
N ILE A 105 -17.25 -2.71 29.71
CA ILE A 105 -16.26 -3.47 30.51
C ILE A 105 -16.97 -4.37 31.52
N ASP A 106 -18.10 -3.90 32.06
CA ASP A 106 -18.97 -4.64 32.97
C ASP A 106 -19.55 -5.92 32.34
N GLU A 107 -19.92 -5.91 31.05
CA GLU A 107 -20.40 -7.12 30.36
C GLU A 107 -19.26 -8.12 30.10
N ILE A 108 -18.05 -7.62 29.83
CA ILE A 108 -16.85 -8.46 29.68
C ILE A 108 -16.46 -9.07 31.03
N GLU A 109 -16.47 -8.29 32.11
CA GLU A 109 -16.17 -8.75 33.46
C GLU A 109 -17.20 -9.80 33.92
N LYS A 110 -18.49 -9.54 33.70
CA LYS A 110 -19.56 -10.49 34.01
C LYS A 110 -19.45 -11.80 33.22
N LEU A 111 -19.12 -11.74 31.93
CA LEU A 111 -18.90 -12.94 31.12
C LEU A 111 -17.66 -13.73 31.58
N MET A 112 -16.58 -13.03 31.96
CA MET A 112 -15.38 -13.68 32.50
C MET A 112 -15.66 -14.35 33.85
N GLU A 113 -16.44 -13.71 34.72
CA GLU A 113 -16.87 -14.27 36.00
C GLU A 113 -17.76 -15.50 35.80
N GLU A 114 -18.79 -15.42 34.96
CA GLU A 114 -19.67 -16.56 34.61
C GLU A 114 -18.88 -17.73 34.00
N THR A 115 -17.88 -17.45 33.15
CA THR A 115 -17.02 -18.50 32.58
C THR A 115 -16.13 -19.16 33.64
N LYS A 116 -15.61 -18.36 34.58
CA LYS A 116 -14.78 -18.85 35.67
C LYS A 116 -15.59 -19.73 36.63
N GLU A 117 -16.79 -19.28 37.02
CA GLU A 117 -17.72 -20.05 37.85
C GLU A 117 -18.11 -21.37 37.17
N ALA A 118 -18.41 -21.35 35.86
CA ALA A 118 -18.73 -22.57 35.10
C ALA A 118 -17.54 -23.54 35.04
N ALA A 119 -16.31 -23.04 34.89
CA ALA A 119 -15.10 -23.86 34.91
C ALA A 119 -14.86 -24.48 36.29
N GLU A 120 -15.01 -23.71 37.37
CA GLU A 120 -14.89 -24.20 38.75
C GLU A 120 -15.96 -25.26 39.06
N TYR A 121 -17.21 -25.05 38.61
CA TYR A 121 -18.29 -26.04 38.75
C TYR A 121 -18.00 -27.32 37.95
N GLN A 122 -17.42 -27.20 36.75
CA GLN A 122 -17.01 -28.36 35.97
C GLN A 122 -15.88 -29.14 36.67
N GLU A 123 -14.90 -28.44 37.25
CA GLU A 123 -13.84 -29.07 38.05
C GLU A 123 -14.41 -29.76 39.31
N GLU A 124 -15.37 -29.14 39.99
CA GLU A 124 -16.05 -29.74 41.13
C GLU A 124 -16.82 -31.01 40.72
N ILE A 125 -17.54 -30.99 39.61
CA ILE A 125 -18.18 -32.19 39.05
C ILE A 125 -17.14 -33.26 38.74
N SER A 126 -16.04 -32.90 38.07
CA SER A 126 -14.96 -33.83 37.76
C SER A 126 -14.32 -34.42 39.01
N ALA A 127 -14.14 -33.63 40.07
CA ALA A 127 -13.60 -34.07 41.36
C ALA A 127 -14.57 -34.99 42.11
N LEU A 128 -15.87 -34.68 42.09
CA LEU A 128 -16.91 -35.52 42.71
C LEU A 128 -17.04 -36.86 41.98
N LEU A 129 -17.07 -36.86 40.64
CA LEU A 129 -17.14 -38.08 39.84
C LEU A 129 -15.89 -38.95 40.03
N SER A 130 -14.68 -38.36 39.96
CA SER A 130 -13.44 -39.11 40.19
C SER A 130 -13.27 -39.62 41.63
N GLY A 131 -13.85 -38.92 42.62
CA GLY A 131 -13.85 -39.34 44.02
C GLY A 131 -14.86 -40.45 44.35
N GLN A 132 -15.91 -40.62 43.54
CA GLN A 132 -16.95 -41.64 43.73
C GLN A 132 -16.78 -42.89 42.86
N LEU A 133 -16.10 -42.78 41.72
CA LEU A 133 -15.86 -43.90 40.81
C LEU A 133 -14.70 -44.77 41.31
N SER A 134 -14.87 -46.09 41.26
CA SER A 134 -13.77 -47.02 41.51
C SER A 134 -12.87 -47.15 40.28
N THR A 135 -11.65 -47.67 40.45
CA THR A 135 -10.73 -47.89 39.33
C THR A 135 -11.29 -48.84 38.25
N ALA A 136 -12.20 -49.74 38.63
CA ALA A 136 -12.86 -50.63 37.69
C ALA A 136 -13.93 -49.90 36.86
N ASP A 137 -14.71 -49.00 37.48
CA ASP A 137 -15.74 -48.22 36.80
C ASP A 137 -15.12 -47.25 35.77
N VAL A 138 -13.96 -46.67 36.10
CA VAL A 138 -13.20 -45.81 35.17
C VAL A 138 -12.71 -46.62 33.97
N GLN A 139 -12.19 -47.83 34.18
CA GLN A 139 -11.73 -48.70 33.09
C GLN A 139 -12.87 -49.17 32.18
N GLU A 140 -14.06 -49.43 32.73
CA GLU A 140 -15.24 -49.80 31.94
C GLU A 140 -15.69 -48.62 31.05
N ALA A 141 -15.73 -47.40 31.60
CA ALA A 141 -16.05 -46.19 30.85
C ALA A 141 -15.02 -45.87 29.75
N GLU A 142 -13.73 -46.09 30.02
CA GLU A 142 -12.66 -45.96 29.02
C GLU A 142 -12.83 -46.97 27.87
N GLN A 143 -13.18 -48.22 28.17
CA GLN A 143 -13.46 -49.25 27.15
C GLN A 143 -14.70 -48.93 26.31
N GLU A 144 -15.76 -48.41 26.93
CA GLU A 144 -16.96 -47.96 26.20
C GLU A 144 -16.63 -46.80 25.27
N LEU A 145 -15.82 -45.83 25.72
CA LEU A 145 -15.36 -44.71 24.91
C LEU A 145 -14.53 -45.20 23.69
N GLU A 146 -13.63 -46.16 23.89
CA GLU A 146 -12.85 -46.76 22.80
C GLU A 146 -13.75 -47.47 21.77
N GLN A 147 -14.79 -48.18 22.22
CA GLN A 147 -15.76 -48.82 21.31
C GLN A 147 -16.55 -47.79 20.51
N LEU A 148 -16.98 -46.69 21.12
CA LEU A 148 -17.69 -45.61 20.43
C LEU A 148 -16.79 -44.91 19.40
N LEU A 149 -15.54 -44.63 19.75
CA LEU A 149 -14.56 -44.08 18.81
C LEU A 149 -14.26 -45.03 17.63
N ALA A 150 -14.08 -46.33 17.91
CA ALA A 150 -13.89 -47.33 16.87
C ALA A 150 -15.10 -47.42 15.92
N SER A 151 -16.32 -47.32 16.46
CA SER A 151 -17.56 -47.34 15.67
C SER A 151 -17.70 -46.10 14.75
N GLN A 152 -17.31 -44.91 15.22
CA GLN A 152 -17.29 -43.69 14.40
C GLN A 152 -16.27 -43.76 13.26
N ILE A 153 -15.10 -44.38 13.48
CA ILE A 153 -14.05 -44.50 12.45
C ILE A 153 -14.47 -45.50 11.36
N SER A 154 -15.22 -46.56 11.70
CA SER A 154 -15.70 -47.55 10.72
C SER A 154 -16.73 -47.01 9.70
N ASP A 155 -17.42 -45.91 10.01
CA ASP A 155 -18.37 -45.28 9.08
C ASP A 155 -17.72 -44.28 8.10
N ILE A 156 -16.42 -44.00 8.24
CA ILE A 156 -15.67 -43.18 7.28
C ILE A 156 -15.24 -44.07 6.12
N LYS A 157 -16.11 -44.23 5.11
CA LYS A 157 -15.68 -44.66 3.76
C LYS A 157 -14.81 -43.55 3.16
N LEU A 158 -13.50 -43.66 3.32
CA LEU A 158 -12.56 -42.83 2.57
C LEU A 158 -12.81 -43.06 1.06
N PRO A 159 -13.09 -42.01 0.27
CA PRO A 159 -13.24 -42.15 -1.17
C PRO A 159 -11.91 -42.59 -1.78
N ASP A 160 -11.97 -43.47 -2.78
CA ASP A 160 -10.79 -43.97 -3.48
C ASP A 160 -10.00 -42.79 -4.08
N ALA A 161 -8.69 -42.79 -3.86
CA ALA A 161 -7.82 -41.70 -4.30
C ALA A 161 -7.89 -41.59 -5.84
N PRO A 162 -8.10 -40.38 -6.41
CA PRO A 162 -8.21 -40.22 -7.85
C PRO A 162 -6.89 -40.60 -8.53
N THR A 163 -6.93 -41.63 -9.39
CA THR A 163 -5.80 -42.20 -10.13
C THR A 163 -5.47 -41.44 -11.42
N HIS A 164 -5.92 -40.19 -11.56
CA HIS A 164 -5.66 -39.45 -12.79
C HIS A 164 -4.20 -38.99 -12.82
N ASP A 165 -3.46 -39.43 -13.85
CA ASP A 165 -2.09 -38.98 -14.09
C ASP A 165 -2.07 -37.45 -14.15
N LEU A 166 -1.28 -36.86 -13.24
CA LEU A 166 -1.08 -35.42 -13.19
C LEU A 166 -0.45 -34.97 -14.52
N PRO A 167 -0.93 -33.88 -15.14
CA PRO A 167 -0.35 -33.38 -16.38
C PRO A 167 1.13 -33.04 -16.16
N GLU A 168 2.01 -33.60 -16.99
CA GLU A 168 3.45 -33.35 -16.97
C GLU A 168 3.72 -31.85 -17.16
N VAL A 169 4.02 -31.18 -16.04
CA VAL A 169 4.60 -29.84 -16.09
C VAL A 169 6.01 -30.00 -16.64
N GLN A 170 6.21 -29.57 -17.89
CA GLN A 170 7.53 -29.45 -18.50
C GLN A 170 8.40 -28.53 -17.63
N ARG A 171 9.23 -29.14 -16.79
CA ARG A 171 10.27 -28.42 -16.05
C ARG A 171 11.35 -28.04 -17.05
N GLU A 172 11.35 -26.78 -17.49
CA GLU A 172 12.52 -26.20 -18.13
C GLU A 172 13.73 -26.37 -17.21
N LYS A 173 14.74 -27.08 -17.73
CA LYS A 173 15.97 -27.39 -17.02
C LYS A 173 16.72 -26.10 -16.71
N ALA A 174 16.72 -25.68 -15.46
CA ALA A 174 17.71 -24.71 -14.98
C ALA A 174 19.13 -25.29 -15.17
N PRO A 175 20.10 -24.49 -15.64
CA PRO A 175 21.42 -25.00 -15.98
C PRO A 175 22.18 -25.47 -14.74
N LEU A 176 22.81 -26.63 -14.85
CA LEU A 176 23.64 -27.23 -13.80
C LEU A 176 24.74 -26.24 -13.37
N SER A 177 24.70 -25.82 -12.10
CA SER A 177 25.81 -25.16 -11.45
C SER A 177 27.00 -26.11 -11.37
N LYS A 178 28.14 -25.64 -11.89
CA LYS A 178 29.38 -26.38 -12.02
C LYS A 178 29.93 -26.78 -10.64
N LYS A 179 30.46 -28.01 -10.62
CA LYS A 179 31.38 -28.59 -9.63
C LYS A 179 32.21 -27.53 -8.90
N ARG A 180 32.20 -27.57 -7.57
CA ARG A 180 33.39 -27.21 -6.79
C ARG A 180 33.84 -28.47 -6.06
N GLU A 181 35.04 -28.88 -6.44
CA GLU A 181 35.78 -30.02 -5.92
C GLU A 181 35.97 -29.89 -4.42
N ALA A 182 35.84 -31.03 -3.74
CA ALA A 182 36.23 -31.19 -2.35
C ALA A 182 37.74 -30.92 -2.22
N VAL A 183 38.08 -29.86 -1.48
CA VAL A 183 39.43 -29.73 -0.94
C VAL A 183 39.50 -30.62 0.29
N ALA A 184 40.22 -31.73 0.15
CA ALA A 184 40.61 -32.58 1.25
C ALA A 184 41.51 -31.79 2.21
N MET A 185 41.23 -31.88 3.52
CA MET A 185 42.26 -31.77 4.54
C MET A 185 41.92 -32.83 5.60
N GLU A 186 42.63 -33.95 5.50
CA GLU A 186 42.75 -34.95 6.55
C GLU A 186 43.48 -34.37 7.77
N VAL A 187 43.22 -35.07 8.87
CA VAL A 187 43.64 -34.92 10.27
C VAL A 187 45.14 -34.78 10.46
#